data_AF-K2B4V4-F1
#
_entry.id   AF-K2B4V4-F1
#
_cell.length_a   1.000
_cell.length_b   1.000
_cell.length_c   1.000
_cell.angle_alpha   90.00
_cell.angle_beta   90.00
_cell.angle_gamma   90.00
#
_symmetry.space_group_name_H-M   'P 1'
#
loop_
_entity.id
_entity.type
_entity.pdbx_description
1 polymer ?
#
loop_
_entity_poly.entity_id
_entity_poly.type
_entity_poly.pdbx_seq_one_letter_code
_entity_poly.pdbx_strand_id
1 'polypeptide(L)'
;TRSAFVALSWAVVGIMAYIAFAFRNVPKPYSSFRFGVSAVVAMLHDAFVLVGLFAILGHFKNVEVDGLFITAVLTVLGFSVHDTIVVFDRIRENLGKLPKTMNFEDVTNYSVAETLSRSVATSLTVIFTLTALYVLGGDTIKMFVLAMLVGIVSGTYSSIFNASPILVIWENFAAKKKK
;
A
#
# COMPACT_ATOMS: atom_id res chain seq x y z
N THR A 1 -0.68 -23.41 6.89
CA THR A 1 -1.82 -22.46 6.83
C THR A 1 -1.99 -21.66 8.12
N ARG A 2 -2.16 -22.28 9.31
CA ARG A 2 -2.33 -21.56 10.59
C ARG A 2 -1.20 -20.56 10.92
N SER A 3 0.05 -20.95 10.70
CA SER A 3 1.21 -20.07 10.93
C SER A 3 1.26 -18.87 9.98
N ALA A 4 0.73 -19.00 8.76
CA ALA A 4 0.68 -17.92 7.77
C ALA A 4 -0.33 -16.84 8.19
N PHE A 5 -1.52 -17.25 8.67
CA PHE A 5 -2.50 -16.32 9.23
C PHE A 5 -1.96 -15.58 10.46
N VAL A 6 -1.23 -16.28 11.35
CA VAL A 6 -0.62 -15.65 12.52
C VAL A 6 0.45 -14.64 12.11
N ALA A 7 1.32 -14.99 11.15
CA ALA A 7 2.34 -14.08 10.63
C ALA A 7 1.72 -12.83 9.98
N LEU A 8 0.67 -13.00 9.18
CA LEU A 8 -0.05 -11.90 8.55
C LEU A 8 -0.70 -10.99 9.59
N SER A 9 -1.37 -11.55 10.60
CA SER A 9 -1.98 -10.77 11.68
C SER A 9 -0.93 -9.96 12.46
N TRP A 10 0.22 -10.55 12.79
CA TRP A 10 1.31 -9.84 13.44
C TRP A 10 1.89 -8.73 12.57
N ALA A 11 2.01 -8.95 11.25
CA ALA A 11 2.46 -7.93 10.31
C ALA A 11 1.48 -6.75 10.27
N VAL A 12 0.17 -7.00 10.16
CA VAL A 12 -0.88 -5.96 10.17
C VAL A 12 -0.83 -5.14 11.47
N VAL A 13 -0.71 -5.81 12.62
CA VAL A 13 -0.60 -5.14 13.93
C VAL A 13 0.68 -4.31 14.02
N GLY A 14 1.82 -4.84 13.57
CA GLY A 14 3.08 -4.11 13.52
C GLY A 14 3.02 -2.86 12.65
N ILE A 15 2.39 -2.97 11.48
CA ILE A 15 2.16 -1.85 10.55
C ILE A 15 1.25 -0.80 11.18
N MET A 16 0.14 -1.21 11.82
CA MET A 16 -0.73 -0.27 12.55
C MET A 16 0.01 0.45 13.67
N ALA A 17 0.80 -0.27 14.47
CA ALA A 17 1.58 0.32 15.54
C ALA A 17 2.62 1.31 15.00
N TYR A 18 3.30 0.96 13.91
CA TYR A 18 4.26 1.83 13.24
C TYR A 18 3.60 3.11 12.71
N ILE A 19 2.46 3.00 12.01
CA ILE A 19 1.75 4.17 11.48
C ILE A 19 1.20 5.03 12.63
N ALA A 20 0.62 4.41 13.67
CA ALA A 20 0.16 5.14 14.85
C ALA A 20 1.30 5.92 15.53
N PHE A 21 2.51 5.34 15.59
CA PHE A 21 3.70 6.00 16.11
C PHE A 21 4.22 7.11 15.18
N ALA A 22 4.40 6.82 13.89
CA ALA A 22 4.94 7.74 12.90
C ALA A 22 4.05 8.99 12.73
N PHE A 23 2.73 8.80 12.78
CA PHE A 23 1.75 9.86 12.58
C PHE A 23 1.21 10.46 13.88
N ARG A 24 1.83 10.24 15.05
CA ARG A 24 1.33 10.79 16.32
C ARG A 24 1.22 12.33 16.32
N ASN A 25 2.00 13.01 15.48
CA ASN A 25 2.12 14.46 15.41
C ASN A 25 1.39 15.05 14.18
N VAL A 26 0.21 14.55 13.84
CA VAL A 26 -0.63 15.12 12.76
C VAL A 26 -1.28 16.43 13.24
N PRO A 27 -1.25 17.52 12.45
CA PRO A 27 -1.90 18.78 12.81
C PRO A 27 -3.42 18.62 13.03
N LYS A 28 -3.94 19.12 14.15
CA LYS A 28 -5.40 19.21 14.36
C LYS A 28 -6.00 20.11 13.27
N PRO A 29 -7.15 19.76 12.66
CA PRO A 29 -8.19 18.82 13.14
C PRO A 29 -8.06 17.36 12.68
N TYR A 30 -7.03 17.00 11.93
CA TYR A 30 -6.88 15.67 11.32
C TYR A 30 -6.43 14.63 12.34
N SER A 31 -6.95 13.39 12.23
CA SER A 31 -6.67 12.32 13.20
C SER A 31 -5.71 11.29 12.62
N SER A 32 -4.60 11.04 13.33
CA SER A 32 -3.62 9.98 13.04
C SER A 32 -4.25 8.60 12.87
N PHE A 33 -5.37 8.35 13.55
CA PHE A 33 -6.11 7.10 13.46
C PHE A 33 -6.70 6.87 12.06
N ARG A 34 -7.17 7.93 11.39
CA ARG A 34 -7.77 7.84 10.05
C ARG A 34 -6.72 7.53 8.98
N PHE A 35 -5.52 8.07 9.12
CA PHE A 35 -4.36 7.70 8.30
C PHE A 35 -4.02 6.22 8.48
N GLY A 36 -3.92 5.74 9.73
CA GLY A 36 -3.72 4.32 10.03
C GLY A 36 -4.73 3.39 9.40
N VAL A 37 -6.03 3.67 9.60
CA VAL A 37 -7.11 2.83 9.05
C VAL A 37 -7.12 2.84 7.52
N SER A 38 -6.91 4.01 6.89
CA SER A 38 -6.90 4.12 5.42
C SER A 38 -5.75 3.32 4.80
N ALA A 39 -4.56 3.35 5.42
CA ALA A 39 -3.41 2.55 4.98
C ALA A 39 -3.67 1.04 5.12
N VAL A 40 -4.27 0.61 6.22
CA VAL A 40 -4.61 -0.81 6.43
C VAL A 40 -5.64 -1.28 5.41
N VAL A 41 -6.67 -0.49 5.13
CA VAL A 41 -7.69 -0.83 4.14
C VAL A 41 -7.09 -0.96 2.74
N ALA A 42 -6.22 -0.02 2.34
CA ALA A 42 -5.51 -0.09 1.06
C ALA A 42 -4.61 -1.35 0.98
N MET A 43 -3.86 -1.63 2.04
CA MET A 43 -3.02 -2.83 2.11
C MET A 43 -3.84 -4.13 2.04
N LEU A 44 -4.99 -4.19 2.73
CA LEU A 44 -5.88 -5.36 2.66
C LEU A 44 -6.43 -5.56 1.26
N HIS A 45 -6.81 -4.49 0.57
CA HIS A 45 -7.21 -4.55 -0.83
C HIS A 45 -6.10 -5.18 -1.69
N ASP A 46 -4.84 -4.77 -1.52
CA ASP A 46 -3.72 -5.32 -2.29
C ASP A 46 -3.48 -6.81 -1.99
N ALA A 47 -3.63 -7.22 -0.73
CA ALA A 47 -3.61 -8.63 -0.35
C ALA A 47 -4.72 -9.42 -1.05
N PHE A 48 -5.94 -8.89 -1.09
CA PHE A 48 -7.08 -9.54 -1.74
C PHE A 48 -6.89 -9.66 -3.25
N VAL A 49 -6.36 -8.64 -3.91
CA VAL A 49 -6.07 -8.69 -5.36
C VAL A 49 -5.07 -9.80 -5.65
N LEU A 50 -3.99 -9.90 -4.87
CA LEU A 50 -2.94 -10.89 -5.08
C LEU A 50 -3.42 -12.32 -4.80
N VAL A 51 -4.10 -12.53 -3.67
CA VAL A 51 -4.67 -13.84 -3.31
C VAL A 51 -5.78 -14.23 -4.28
N GLY A 52 -6.64 -13.29 -4.69
CA GLY A 52 -7.72 -13.52 -5.65
C GLY A 52 -7.19 -13.94 -7.01
N LEU A 53 -6.15 -13.26 -7.52
CA LEU A 53 -5.53 -13.64 -8.79
C LEU A 53 -4.92 -15.05 -8.73
N PHE A 54 -4.21 -15.37 -7.65
CA PHE A 54 -3.60 -16.69 -7.49
C PHE A 54 -4.64 -17.79 -7.24
N ALA A 55 -5.78 -17.47 -6.63
CA ALA A 55 -6.91 -18.42 -6.54
C ALA A 55 -7.47 -18.75 -7.94
N ILE A 56 -7.61 -17.75 -8.81
CA ILE A 56 -8.04 -17.96 -10.21
C ILE A 56 -6.99 -18.77 -10.97
N LEU A 57 -5.70 -18.42 -10.85
CA LEU A 57 -4.61 -19.17 -11.48
C LEU A 57 -4.49 -20.61 -10.94
N GLY A 58 -4.77 -20.83 -9.67
CA GLY A 58 -4.88 -22.16 -9.07
C GLY A 58 -5.98 -22.98 -9.74
N HIS A 59 -7.16 -22.38 -9.96
CA HIS A 59 -8.28 -23.05 -10.62
C HIS A 59 -8.02 -23.37 -12.10
N PHE A 60 -7.45 -22.43 -12.87
CA PHE A 60 -7.28 -22.59 -14.33
C PHE A 60 -5.95 -23.22 -14.74
N LYS A 61 -4.89 -23.08 -13.94
CA LYS A 61 -3.53 -23.50 -14.28
C LYS A 61 -2.89 -24.43 -13.24
N ASN A 62 -3.64 -24.90 -12.23
CA ASN A 62 -3.13 -25.74 -11.13
C ASN A 62 -1.88 -25.16 -10.46
N VAL A 63 -1.83 -23.82 -10.30
CA VAL A 63 -0.75 -23.16 -9.56
C VAL A 63 -0.93 -23.45 -8.07
N GLU A 64 0.08 -24.07 -7.46
CA GLU A 64 0.09 -24.35 -6.03
C GLU A 64 0.53 -23.13 -5.23
N VAL A 65 -0.12 -22.92 -4.08
CA VAL A 65 0.28 -21.92 -3.08
C VAL A 65 1.25 -22.59 -2.11
N ASP A 66 2.53 -22.24 -2.23
CA ASP A 66 3.61 -22.78 -1.42
C ASP A 66 4.14 -21.74 -0.41
N GLY A 67 5.24 -22.08 0.28
CA GLY A 67 5.88 -21.16 1.22
C GLY A 67 6.40 -19.88 0.55
N LEU A 68 6.88 -19.98 -0.69
CA LEU A 68 7.36 -18.83 -1.47
C LEU A 68 6.21 -17.88 -1.82
N PHE A 69 5.02 -18.39 -2.12
CA PHE A 69 3.86 -17.51 -2.31
C PHE A 69 3.57 -16.66 -1.07
N ILE A 70 3.64 -17.25 0.13
CA ILE A 70 3.41 -16.51 1.38
C ILE A 70 4.47 -15.43 1.58
N THR A 71 5.74 -15.72 1.26
CA THR A 71 6.80 -14.71 1.35
C THR A 71 6.57 -13.59 0.35
N ALA A 72 6.14 -13.89 -0.88
CA ALA A 72 5.77 -12.89 -1.88
C ALA A 72 4.64 -11.97 -1.39
N VAL A 73 3.57 -12.53 -0.83
CA VAL A 73 2.46 -11.76 -0.24
C VAL A 73 2.99 -10.79 0.82
N LEU A 74 3.76 -11.28 1.79
CA LEU A 74 4.29 -10.44 2.87
C LEU A 74 5.21 -9.33 2.34
N THR A 75 6.04 -9.63 1.34
CA THR A 75 6.92 -8.64 0.70
C THR A 75 6.12 -7.56 -0.03
N VAL A 76 5.11 -7.94 -0.80
CA VAL A 76 4.24 -6.99 -1.51
C VAL A 76 3.52 -6.06 -0.54
N LEU A 77 3.00 -6.59 0.58
CA LEU A 77 2.34 -5.77 1.59
C LEU A 77 3.31 -4.77 2.22
N GLY A 78 4.55 -5.17 2.47
CA GLY A 78 5.60 -4.27 2.95
C GLY A 78 5.89 -3.13 1.98
N PHE A 79 6.00 -3.42 0.68
CA PHE A 79 6.22 -2.42 -0.37
C PHE A 79 5.02 -1.46 -0.50
N SER A 80 3.79 -1.98 -0.54
CA SER A 80 2.57 -1.15 -0.64
C SER A 80 2.43 -0.19 0.55
N VAL A 81 2.68 -0.68 1.77
CA VAL A 81 2.63 0.12 2.99
C VAL A 81 3.72 1.18 3.00
N HIS A 82 4.93 0.85 2.55
CA HIS A 82 6.02 1.81 2.46
C HIS A 82 5.65 3.00 1.57
N ASP A 83 5.11 2.75 0.37
CA ASP A 83 4.66 3.80 -0.54
C ASP A 83 3.54 4.64 0.08
N THR A 84 2.57 3.99 0.74
CA THR A 84 1.47 4.69 1.43
C THR A 84 1.97 5.62 2.53
N ILE A 85 2.96 5.20 3.33
CA ILE A 85 3.55 6.01 4.40
C ILE A 85 4.23 7.25 3.82
N VAL A 86 4.97 7.12 2.71
CA VAL A 86 5.66 8.25 2.08
C VAL A 86 4.66 9.30 1.59
N VAL A 87 3.58 8.87 0.94
CA VAL A 87 2.49 9.76 0.51
C VAL A 87 1.85 10.44 1.72
N PHE A 88 1.51 9.66 2.75
CA PHE A 88 0.83 10.18 3.94
C PHE A 88 1.70 11.14 4.75
N ASP A 89 3.00 10.88 4.85
CA ASP A 89 3.92 11.80 5.53
C ASP A 89 4.02 13.11 4.74
N ARG A 90 4.03 13.04 3.40
CA ARG A 90 4.00 14.25 2.58
C ARG A 90 2.69 15.04 2.70
N ILE A 91 1.55 14.37 2.81
CA ILE A 91 0.26 15.01 3.11
C ILE A 91 0.35 15.73 4.46
N ARG A 92 0.83 15.05 5.50
CA ARG A 92 1.00 15.63 6.84
C ARG A 92 1.92 16.85 6.83
N GLU A 93 3.05 16.77 6.13
CA GLU A 93 4.02 17.85 6.03
C GLU A 93 3.41 19.07 5.32
N ASN A 94 2.72 18.85 4.20
CA ASN A 94 2.11 19.92 3.41
C ASN A 94 0.90 20.55 4.11
N LEU A 95 0.17 19.82 4.95
CA LEU A 95 -0.86 20.40 5.82
C LEU A 95 -0.31 21.47 6.80
N GLY A 96 0.96 21.38 7.16
CA GLY A 96 1.63 22.38 8.01
C GLY A 96 2.31 23.51 7.25
N LYS A 97 2.67 23.28 5.97
CA LYS A 97 3.44 24.22 5.13
C LYS A 97 2.59 25.04 4.16
N LEU A 98 1.53 24.45 3.62
CA LEU A 98 0.69 25.09 2.61
C LEU A 98 -0.32 26.06 3.25
N PRO A 99 -0.81 27.06 2.50
CA PRO A 99 -1.80 28.01 3.00
C PRO A 99 -3.05 27.30 3.53
N LYS A 100 -3.53 27.71 4.71
CA LYS A 100 -4.77 27.17 5.32
C LYS A 100 -6.04 27.42 4.50
N THR A 101 -5.95 28.23 3.44
CA THR A 101 -7.02 28.50 2.48
C THR A 101 -7.20 27.38 1.45
N MET A 102 -6.22 26.50 1.30
CA MET A 102 -6.29 25.35 0.40
C MET A 102 -7.17 24.27 1.03
N ASN A 103 -8.04 23.64 0.23
CA ASN A 103 -8.86 22.54 0.74
C ASN A 103 -7.99 21.30 0.98
N PHE A 104 -8.47 20.39 1.83
CA PHE A 104 -7.75 19.13 2.10
C PHE A 104 -7.47 18.35 0.81
N GLU A 105 -8.43 18.32 -0.11
CA GLU A 105 -8.31 17.72 -1.45
C GLU A 105 -7.12 18.26 -2.23
N ASP A 106 -6.98 19.58 -2.28
CA ASP A 106 -5.92 20.26 -3.02
C ASP A 106 -4.55 19.97 -2.42
N VAL A 107 -4.45 19.95 -1.08
CA VAL A 107 -3.23 19.59 -0.35
C VAL A 107 -2.86 18.13 -0.62
N THR A 108 -3.84 17.22 -0.57
CA THR A 108 -3.61 15.80 -0.86
C THR A 108 -3.14 15.61 -2.30
N ASN A 109 -3.80 16.23 -3.28
CA ASN A 109 -3.40 16.12 -4.68
C ASN A 109 -1.99 16.66 -4.93
N TYR A 110 -1.65 17.80 -4.32
CA TYR A 110 -0.31 18.36 -4.41
C TYR A 110 0.76 17.44 -3.79
N SER A 111 0.49 16.88 -2.60
CA SER A 111 1.39 15.92 -1.95
C SER A 111 1.59 14.65 -2.76
N VAL A 112 0.51 14.11 -3.37
CA VAL A 112 0.59 12.93 -4.23
C VAL A 112 1.49 13.23 -5.42
N ALA A 113 1.30 14.35 -6.11
CA ALA A 113 2.12 14.76 -7.26
C ALA A 113 3.61 14.88 -6.90
N GLU A 114 3.96 15.43 -5.73
CA GLU A 114 5.36 15.52 -5.27
C GLU A 114 5.99 14.15 -5.00
N THR A 115 5.22 13.20 -4.47
CA THR A 115 5.73 11.85 -4.16
C THR A 115 5.73 10.90 -5.37
N LEU A 116 4.94 11.19 -6.40
CA LEU A 116 4.71 10.29 -7.53
C LEU A 116 6.01 9.91 -8.26
N SER A 117 6.89 10.88 -8.52
CA SER A 117 8.17 10.59 -9.20
C SER A 117 9.04 9.61 -8.41
N ARG A 118 9.01 9.69 -7.07
CA ARG A 118 9.77 8.77 -6.21
C ARG A 118 9.15 7.37 -6.24
N SER A 119 7.86 7.26 -5.94
CA SER A 119 7.14 5.97 -5.88
C SER A 119 7.17 5.24 -7.23
N VAL A 120 7.02 5.97 -8.33
CA VAL A 120 7.13 5.40 -9.67
C VAL A 120 8.56 4.90 -9.94
N ALA A 121 9.59 5.67 -9.59
CA ALA A 121 10.98 5.22 -9.78
C ALA A 121 11.34 3.99 -8.93
N THR A 122 10.91 3.92 -7.67
CA THR A 122 11.13 2.75 -6.81
C THR A 122 10.38 1.53 -7.34
N SER A 123 9.12 1.68 -7.74
CA SER A 123 8.36 0.55 -8.31
C SER A 123 8.96 0.05 -9.64
N LEU A 124 9.38 0.94 -10.53
CA LEU A 124 9.99 0.59 -11.82
C LEU A 124 11.30 -0.17 -11.67
N THR A 125 12.16 0.24 -10.74
CA THR A 125 13.42 -0.47 -10.50
C THR A 125 13.17 -1.90 -10.00
N VAL A 126 12.17 -2.10 -9.14
CA VAL A 126 11.79 -3.44 -8.69
C VAL A 126 11.11 -4.24 -9.81
N ILE A 127 10.20 -3.64 -10.58
CA ILE A 127 9.56 -4.31 -11.73
C ILE A 127 10.62 -4.74 -12.75
N PHE A 128 11.61 -3.90 -13.04
CA PHE A 128 12.68 -4.23 -13.98
C PHE A 128 13.51 -5.42 -13.51
N THR A 129 13.94 -5.40 -12.25
CA THR A 129 14.71 -6.52 -11.66
C THR A 129 13.90 -7.81 -11.60
N LEU A 130 12.62 -7.75 -11.22
CA LEU A 130 11.73 -8.92 -11.22
C LEU A 130 11.43 -9.43 -12.63
N THR A 131 11.30 -8.54 -13.62
CA THR A 131 11.09 -8.96 -15.01
C THR A 131 12.32 -9.71 -15.53
N ALA A 132 13.53 -9.21 -15.25
CA ALA A 132 14.76 -9.92 -15.58
C ALA A 132 14.80 -11.29 -14.89
N LEU A 133 14.41 -11.37 -13.61
CA LEU A 133 14.39 -12.62 -12.86
C LEU A 133 13.28 -13.59 -13.35
N TYR A 134 12.17 -13.07 -13.89
CA TYR A 134 11.10 -13.89 -14.46
C TYR A 134 11.51 -14.53 -15.80
N VAL A 135 12.27 -13.80 -16.62
CA VAL A 135 12.73 -14.25 -17.94
C VAL A 135 13.98 -15.12 -17.84
N LEU A 136 14.93 -14.75 -16.99
CA LEU A 136 16.26 -15.39 -16.88
C LEU A 136 16.39 -16.33 -15.68
N GLY A 137 15.46 -16.28 -14.72
CA GLY A 137 15.49 -17.12 -13.52
C GLY A 137 15.02 -18.55 -13.76
N GLY A 138 15.23 -19.40 -12.76
CA GLY A 138 14.80 -20.81 -12.80
C GLY A 138 13.29 -20.98 -12.57
N ASP A 139 12.75 -22.11 -13.03
CA ASP A 139 11.31 -22.40 -12.95
C ASP A 139 10.78 -22.45 -11.51
N THR A 140 11.62 -22.79 -10.53
CA THR A 140 11.26 -22.88 -9.12
C THR A 140 10.85 -21.55 -8.50
N ILE A 141 11.40 -20.43 -8.96
CA ILE A 141 11.09 -19.08 -8.44
C ILE A 141 10.11 -18.32 -9.35
N LYS A 142 9.74 -18.89 -10.49
CA LYS A 142 8.98 -18.18 -11.52
C LYS A 142 7.61 -17.73 -11.05
N MET A 143 6.92 -18.58 -10.29
CA MET A 143 5.62 -18.25 -9.69
C MET A 143 5.75 -17.24 -8.55
N PHE A 144 6.82 -17.31 -7.77
CA PHE A 144 7.16 -16.32 -6.75
C PHE A 144 7.37 -14.93 -7.36
N VAL A 145 8.18 -14.85 -8.42
CA VAL A 145 8.47 -13.60 -9.12
C VAL A 145 7.23 -13.06 -9.80
N LEU A 146 6.38 -13.92 -10.37
CA LEU A 146 5.09 -13.53 -10.94
C LEU A 146 4.18 -12.92 -9.86
N ALA A 147 4.11 -13.52 -8.68
CA ALA A 147 3.35 -12.99 -7.56
C ALA A 147 3.86 -11.59 -7.17
N MET A 148 5.17 -11.44 -7.03
CA MET A 148 5.79 -10.14 -6.71
C MET A 148 5.52 -9.09 -7.80
N LEU A 149 5.61 -9.44 -9.08
CA LEU A 149 5.33 -8.53 -10.20
C LEU A 149 3.90 -8.01 -10.14
N VAL A 150 2.91 -8.90 -10.06
CA VAL A 150 1.50 -8.52 -9.97
C VAL A 150 1.27 -7.65 -8.73
N GLY A 151 1.82 -8.07 -7.60
CA GLY A 151 1.63 -7.39 -6.32
C GLY A 151 2.19 -5.98 -6.31
N ILE A 152 3.38 -5.78 -6.85
CA ILE A 152 3.99 -4.45 -6.93
C ILE A 152 3.24 -3.55 -7.90
N VAL A 153 2.85 -4.06 -9.08
CA VAL A 153 2.06 -3.28 -10.03
C VAL A 153 0.72 -2.85 -9.43
N SER A 154 0.01 -3.77 -8.76
CA SER A 154 -1.25 -3.46 -8.07
C SER A 154 -1.03 -2.50 -6.89
N GLY A 155 0.01 -2.72 -6.09
CA GLY A 155 0.30 -1.95 -4.89
C GLY A 155 0.72 -0.51 -5.20
N THR A 156 1.54 -0.30 -6.22
CA THR A 156 1.94 1.05 -6.66
C THR A 156 0.74 1.85 -7.18
N TYR A 157 -0.20 1.20 -7.88
CA TYR A 157 -1.44 1.86 -8.27
C TYR A 157 -2.33 2.18 -7.06
N SER A 158 -2.51 1.22 -6.15
CA SER A 158 -3.39 1.33 -4.98
C SER A 158 -2.92 2.39 -3.97
N SER A 159 -1.62 2.46 -3.69
CA SER A 159 -1.05 3.45 -2.75
C SER A 159 -1.24 4.89 -3.24
N ILE A 160 -1.17 5.14 -4.54
CA ILE A 160 -1.31 6.48 -5.14
C ILE A 160 -2.80 6.84 -5.32
N PHE A 161 -3.58 5.94 -5.93
CA PHE A 161 -4.94 6.23 -6.42
C PHE A 161 -6.08 5.70 -5.55
N ASN A 162 -5.82 4.85 -4.56
CA ASN A 162 -6.86 4.32 -3.67
C ASN A 162 -6.72 4.87 -2.24
N ALA A 163 -5.50 4.90 -1.69
CA ALA A 163 -5.28 5.38 -0.33
C ALA A 163 -5.60 6.88 -0.16
N SER A 164 -5.21 7.70 -1.14
CA SER A 164 -5.42 9.16 -1.10
C SER A 164 -6.89 9.56 -1.17
N PRO A 165 -7.71 9.02 -2.10
CA PRO A 165 -9.15 9.33 -2.15
C PRO A 165 -9.93 8.77 -0.95
N ILE A 166 -9.59 7.59 -0.42
CA ILE A 166 -10.23 7.04 0.79
C ILE A 166 -10.05 8.01 1.96
N LEU A 167 -8.84 8.55 2.14
CA LEU A 167 -8.54 9.51 3.21
C LEU A 167 -9.33 10.82 3.03
N VAL A 168 -9.38 11.33 1.79
CA VAL A 168 -10.14 12.54 1.43
C VAL A 168 -11.64 12.37 1.69
N ILE A 169 -12.24 11.27 1.25
CA ILE A 169 -13.67 11.00 1.43
C ILE A 169 -14.01 10.93 2.92
N TRP A 170 -13.17 10.25 3.72
CA TRP A 170 -13.39 10.13 5.15
C TRP A 170 -13.32 11.50 5.85
N GLU A 171 -12.33 12.33 5.51
CA GLU A 171 -12.20 13.67 6.09
C GLU A 171 -13.34 14.59 5.68
N ASN A 172 -13.77 14.55 4.41
CA ASN A 172 -14.90 15.34 3.92
C ASN A 172 -16.22 14.95 4.60
N PHE A 173 -16.47 13.65 4.81
CA PHE A 173 -17.63 13.18 5.57
C PHE A 173 -17.58 13.62 7.04
N ALA A 174 -16.41 13.57 7.66
CA ALA A 174 -16.23 14.00 9.06
C ALA A 174 -16.38 15.52 9.22
N ALA A 175 -15.93 16.31 8.25
CA ALA A 175 -16.10 17.76 8.22
C ALA A 175 -17.57 18.17 8.03
N LYS A 176 -18.33 17.46 7.18
CA LYS A 176 -19.78 17.64 7.02
C LYS A 176 -20.58 17.36 8.28
N LYS A 177 -20.15 16.42 9.12
CA LYS A 177 -20.84 16.06 10.38
C LYS A 177 -20.58 17.05 11.53
N LYS A 178 -19.65 17.99 11.34
CA LYS A 178 -19.28 19.04 12.31
C LYS A 178 -19.86 20.43 11.98
N LYS A 179 -20.43 20.60 10.79
CA LYS A 179 -21.29 21.73 10.43
C LYS A 179 -22.73 21.40 10.78
#